data_AF-R0EIW0-F1
#
_entry.id   AF-R0EIW0-F1
#
_cell.length_a   1.000
_cell.length_b   1.000
_cell.length_c   1.000
_cell.angle_alpha   90.00
_cell.angle_beta   90.00
_cell.angle_gamma   90.00
#
_symmetry.space_group_name_H-M   'P 1'
#
loop_
_entity.id
_entity.type
_entity.pdbx_description
1 polymer ?
#
loop_
_entity_poly.entity_id
_entity_poly.type
_entity_poly.pdbx_seq_one_letter_code
_entity_poly.pdbx_strand_id
1 'polypeptide(L)'
;MSREIRSALARSSFASPSWACPAWAVAPVSQALISAVMDFADIHRELGGGRTLRRISHERAAKADMFLLLGRDVERVTDIGLVWNDREDQIVRVIDDAELRESRLTAWEEAFDLFETEETDEAAEPMRLVA
;
A
#
# COMPACT_ATOMS: atom_id res chain seq x y z
N MET A 1 -37.63 -43.98 -41.27
CA MET A 1 -36.53 -44.57 -40.46
C MET A 1 -35.73 -43.40 -39.90
N SER A 2 -36.00 -43.06 -38.65
CA SER A 2 -35.49 -41.89 -37.92
C SER A 2 -33.99 -41.95 -37.63
N ARG A 3 -33.36 -40.77 -37.55
CA ARG A 3 -32.20 -40.38 -36.71
C ARG A 3 -31.80 -38.95 -37.12
N GLU A 4 -31.33 -38.04 -36.29
CA GLU A 4 -31.39 -37.78 -34.86
C GLU A 4 -30.77 -36.38 -34.75
N ILE A 5 -31.50 -35.39 -34.22
CA ILE A 5 -30.95 -34.05 -33.99
C ILE A 5 -29.99 -34.16 -32.80
N ARG A 6 -28.69 -33.94 -33.01
CA ARG A 6 -27.73 -33.81 -31.91
C ARG A 6 -27.08 -32.44 -31.90
N SER A 7 -27.63 -31.63 -31.00
CA SER A 7 -27.01 -30.49 -30.35
C SER A 7 -25.60 -30.83 -29.87
N ALA A 8 -24.64 -29.99 -30.25
CA ALA A 8 -23.34 -29.90 -29.61
C ALA A 8 -23.05 -28.41 -29.36
N LEU A 9 -23.67 -27.84 -28.32
CA LEU A 9 -23.12 -26.65 -27.69
C LEU A 9 -21.77 -27.03 -27.08
N ALA A 10 -20.70 -26.65 -27.76
CA ALA A 10 -19.36 -26.65 -27.22
C ALA A 10 -19.34 -25.70 -26.02
N ARG A 11 -19.29 -26.27 -24.81
CA ARG A 11 -18.92 -25.53 -23.60
C ARG A 11 -17.46 -25.10 -23.79
N SER A 12 -17.27 -23.84 -24.14
CA SER A 12 -15.98 -23.16 -24.05
C SER A 12 -15.56 -23.15 -22.58
N SER A 13 -14.73 -24.11 -22.19
CA SER A 13 -13.99 -24.04 -20.94
C SER A 13 -12.88 -23.01 -21.16
N PHE A 14 -13.10 -21.78 -20.68
CA PHE A 14 -12.00 -20.85 -20.46
C PHE A 14 -11.14 -21.43 -19.33
N ALA A 15 -10.13 -22.20 -19.69
CA ALA A 15 -9.02 -22.48 -18.81
C ALA A 15 -8.25 -21.16 -18.65
N SER A 16 -8.46 -20.47 -17.52
CA SER A 16 -7.63 -19.33 -17.16
C SER A 16 -6.18 -19.81 -17.00
N PRO A 17 -5.20 -19.25 -17.71
CA PRO A 17 -3.81 -19.56 -17.42
C PRO A 17 -3.50 -19.02 -16.03
N SER A 18 -3.16 -19.93 -15.11
CA SER A 18 -2.61 -19.55 -13.81
C SER A 18 -1.21 -19.00 -14.03
N TRP A 19 -1.09 -17.70 -14.28
CA TRP A 19 0.14 -16.99 -13.99
C TRP A 19 0.32 -17.02 -12.49
N ALA A 20 0.93 -18.09 -11.99
CA ALA A 20 1.50 -18.09 -10.66
C ALA A 20 2.60 -17.03 -10.66
N CYS A 21 2.30 -15.85 -10.12
CA CYS A 21 3.33 -14.89 -9.76
C CYS A 21 4.35 -15.64 -8.88
N PRO A 22 5.66 -15.54 -9.17
CA PRO A 22 6.64 -16.16 -8.31
C PRO A 22 6.53 -15.54 -6.90
N ALA A 23 6.82 -16.32 -5.86
CA ALA A 23 6.59 -15.93 -4.47
C ALA A 23 7.35 -14.66 -4.01
N TRP A 24 8.32 -14.19 -4.80
CA TRP A 24 9.07 -12.95 -4.58
C TRP A 24 8.47 -11.74 -5.31
N ALA A 25 7.51 -11.94 -6.22
CA ALA A 25 6.85 -10.84 -6.92
C ALA A 25 5.70 -10.32 -6.05
N VAL A 26 5.78 -9.05 -5.66
CA VAL A 26 4.65 -8.36 -5.05
C VAL A 26 3.47 -8.44 -6.01
N ALA A 27 2.37 -9.06 -5.56
CA ALA A 27 1.18 -9.20 -6.40
C ALA A 27 0.73 -7.82 -6.88
N PRO A 28 0.23 -7.62 -8.10
CA PRO A 28 -0.22 -6.30 -8.55
C PRO A 28 -1.30 -5.72 -7.61
N VAL A 29 -1.39 -4.39 -7.54
CA VAL A 29 -2.43 -3.72 -6.73
C VAL A 29 -3.81 -4.16 -7.21
N SER A 30 -4.58 -4.76 -6.29
CA SER A 30 -5.92 -5.26 -6.59
C SER A 30 -6.93 -4.11 -6.68
N GLN A 31 -8.02 -4.34 -7.41
CA GLN A 31 -9.13 -3.39 -7.46
C GLN A 31 -9.68 -3.08 -6.06
N ALA A 32 -9.73 -4.07 -5.16
CA ALA A 32 -10.21 -3.89 -3.80
C ALA A 32 -9.36 -2.88 -3.01
N LEU A 33 -8.03 -2.91 -3.17
CA LEU A 33 -7.13 -1.93 -2.57
C LEU A 33 -7.38 -0.51 -3.10
N ILE A 34 -7.53 -0.36 -4.42
CA ILE A 34 -7.81 0.94 -5.05
C ILE A 34 -9.15 1.48 -4.55
N SER A 35 -10.20 0.66 -4.57
CA SER A 35 -11.53 1.04 -4.08
C SER A 35 -11.49 1.41 -2.60
N ALA A 36 -10.75 0.67 -1.77
CA ALA A 36 -10.62 1.01 -0.36
C ALA A 36 -9.96 2.38 -0.16
N VAL A 37 -8.89 2.70 -0.88
CA VAL A 37 -8.26 4.03 -0.80
C VAL A 37 -9.19 5.12 -1.33
N MET A 38 -9.97 4.86 -2.37
CA MET A 38 -10.96 5.81 -2.89
C MET A 38 -12.03 6.14 -1.85
N ASP A 39 -12.56 5.13 -1.15
CA ASP A 39 -13.71 5.25 -0.27
C ASP A 39 -13.34 5.62 1.17
N PHE A 40 -12.16 5.20 1.64
CA PHE A 40 -11.78 5.27 3.06
C PHE A 40 -10.48 6.01 3.34
N ALA A 41 -9.83 6.62 2.34
CA ALA A 41 -8.69 7.48 2.60
C ALA A 41 -9.04 8.57 3.61
N ASP A 42 -8.23 8.68 4.65
CA ASP A 42 -8.31 9.70 5.68
C ASP A 42 -7.16 10.70 5.56
N ILE A 43 -6.07 10.32 4.89
CA ILE A 43 -4.95 11.22 4.57
C ILE A 43 -5.15 11.78 3.18
N HIS A 44 -5.24 13.12 3.11
CA HIS A 44 -5.30 13.88 1.88
C HIS A 44 -4.18 14.92 1.88
N ARG A 45 -3.29 14.86 0.90
CA ARG A 45 -2.18 15.79 0.75
C ARG A 45 -2.26 16.47 -0.62
N GLU A 46 -2.45 17.77 -0.60
CA GLU A 46 -2.37 18.63 -1.79
C GLU A 46 -0.96 18.56 -2.39
N LEU A 47 -0.87 18.20 -3.68
CA LEU A 47 0.37 18.24 -4.44
C LEU A 47 0.49 19.51 -5.29
N GLY A 48 -0.58 20.32 -5.32
CA GLY A 48 -0.69 21.48 -6.20
C GLY A 48 -1.17 21.12 -7.60
N GLY A 49 -1.62 22.13 -8.35
CA GLY A 49 -2.15 21.94 -9.70
C GLY A 49 -3.50 21.22 -9.78
N GLY A 50 -4.27 21.19 -8.68
CA GLY A 50 -5.54 20.45 -8.60
C GLY A 50 -5.35 18.94 -8.48
N ARG A 51 -4.26 18.52 -7.82
CA ARG A 51 -3.94 17.12 -7.59
C ARG A 51 -3.83 16.85 -6.10
N THR A 52 -4.47 15.77 -5.68
CA THR A 52 -4.49 15.34 -4.28
C THR A 52 -3.94 13.92 -4.17
N LEU A 53 -2.95 13.72 -3.32
CA LEU A 53 -2.53 12.39 -2.89
C LEU A 53 -3.45 11.90 -1.78
N ARG A 54 -4.10 10.77 -2.00
CA ARG A 54 -4.95 10.08 -1.04
C ARG A 54 -4.25 8.83 -0.52
N ARG A 55 -4.27 8.62 0.79
CA ARG A 55 -3.72 7.43 1.47
C ARG A 55 -4.61 7.05 2.64
N ILE A 56 -4.52 5.79 3.02
CA ILE A 56 -5.10 5.29 4.27
C ILE A 56 -4.00 5.29 5.35
N SER A 57 -4.30 5.88 6.50
CA SER A 57 -3.43 5.83 7.68
C SER A 57 -3.42 4.43 8.31
N HIS A 58 -2.39 4.16 9.11
CA HIS A 58 -2.32 2.92 9.91
C HIS A 58 -3.49 2.81 10.89
N GLU A 59 -3.90 3.92 11.49
CA GLU A 59 -5.03 3.98 12.43
C GLU A 59 -6.36 3.63 11.74
N ARG A 60 -6.56 4.10 10.51
CA ARG A 60 -7.73 3.78 9.70
C ARG A 60 -7.72 2.31 9.26
N ALA A 61 -6.56 1.80 8.82
CA ALA A 61 -6.40 0.39 8.43
C ALA A 61 -6.64 -0.58 9.61
N ALA A 62 -6.37 -0.16 10.84
CA ALA A 62 -6.58 -0.97 12.04
C ALA A 62 -8.07 -1.14 12.44
N LYS A 63 -9.02 -0.51 11.73
CA LYS A 63 -10.44 -0.64 12.03
C LYS A 63 -11.02 -1.95 11.49
N ALA A 64 -11.95 -2.54 12.24
CA ALA A 64 -12.51 -3.87 11.96
C ALA A 64 -13.19 -3.98 10.57
N ASP A 65 -13.78 -2.88 10.09
CA ASP A 65 -14.37 -2.80 8.75
C ASP A 65 -13.32 -3.01 7.64
N MET A 66 -12.09 -2.49 7.81
CA MET A 66 -10.99 -2.69 6.86
C MET A 66 -10.51 -4.14 6.82
N PHE A 67 -10.42 -4.80 7.98
CA PHE A 67 -10.09 -6.23 8.04
C PHE A 67 -11.15 -7.10 7.35
N LEU A 68 -12.43 -6.78 7.55
CA LEU A 68 -13.54 -7.50 6.90
C LEU A 68 -13.57 -7.29 5.38
N LEU A 69 -13.20 -6.10 4.91
CA LEU A 69 -13.19 -5.74 3.50
C LEU A 69 -11.98 -6.32 2.74
N LEU A 70 -10.78 -6.18 3.32
CA LEU A 70 -9.50 -6.45 2.63
C LEU A 70 -8.85 -7.76 3.06
N GLY A 71 -9.25 -8.32 4.20
CA GLY A 71 -8.68 -9.56 4.74
C GLY A 71 -7.17 -9.46 4.89
N ARG A 72 -6.44 -10.25 4.09
CA ARG A 72 -4.98 -10.34 4.14
C ARG A 72 -4.28 -9.09 3.60
N ASP A 73 -4.95 -8.31 2.75
CA ASP A 73 -4.36 -7.13 2.11
C ASP A 73 -4.52 -5.85 2.97
N VAL A 74 -5.10 -5.96 4.17
CA VAL A 74 -5.38 -4.81 5.04
C VAL A 74 -4.12 -4.02 5.42
N GLU A 75 -3.00 -4.69 5.69
CA GLU A 75 -1.75 -3.99 5.99
C GLU A 75 -1.17 -3.33 4.75
N ARG A 76 -1.35 -3.94 3.56
CA ARG A 76 -0.80 -3.41 2.31
C ARG A 76 -1.46 -2.10 1.91
N VAL A 77 -2.71 -1.87 2.30
CA VAL A 77 -3.46 -0.67 1.95
C VAL A 77 -2.79 0.63 2.44
N THR A 78 -1.99 0.58 3.52
CA THR A 78 -1.28 1.76 4.05
C THR A 78 -0.10 2.19 3.16
N ASP A 79 0.39 1.29 2.33
CA ASP A 79 1.43 1.57 1.33
C ASP A 79 0.88 2.03 -0.02
N ILE A 80 -0.44 1.94 -0.21
CA ILE A 80 -1.05 2.39 -1.45
C ILE A 80 -1.33 3.89 -1.39
N GLY A 81 -0.87 4.59 -2.41
CA GLY A 81 -1.18 6.00 -2.64
C GLY A 81 -1.90 6.21 -3.96
N LEU A 82 -2.96 7.01 -3.95
CA LEU A 82 -3.68 7.41 -5.16
C LEU A 82 -3.48 8.90 -5.42
N VAL A 83 -2.94 9.23 -6.58
CA VAL A 83 -2.91 10.62 -7.06
C VAL A 83 -4.17 10.87 -7.85
N TRP A 84 -5.02 11.73 -7.30
CA TRP A 84 -6.30 12.14 -7.85
C TRP A 84 -6.18 13.49 -8.57
N ASN A 85 -6.86 13.65 -9.70
CA ASN A 85 -7.08 14.94 -10.35
C ASN A 85 -8.46 15.46 -9.98
N ASP A 86 -8.52 16.50 -9.16
CA ASP A 86 -9.77 17.09 -8.67
C ASP A 86 -10.58 17.80 -9.77
N ARG A 87 -9.94 18.19 -10.89
CA ARG A 87 -10.61 18.87 -12.01
C ARG A 87 -11.27 17.90 -12.98
N GLU A 88 -10.63 16.76 -13.21
CA GLU A 88 -11.05 15.76 -14.20
C GLU A 88 -11.74 14.54 -13.56
N ASP A 89 -11.81 14.49 -12.23
CA ASP A 89 -12.43 13.43 -11.43
C ASP A 89 -11.83 12.04 -11.75
N GLN A 90 -10.50 11.98 -11.83
CA GLN A 90 -9.77 10.81 -12.34
C GLN A 90 -8.54 10.46 -11.51
N ILE A 91 -8.24 9.16 -11.46
CA ILE A 91 -6.97 8.66 -10.93
C ILE A 91 -5.89 8.90 -11.98
N VAL A 92 -4.89 9.72 -11.63
CA VAL A 92 -3.72 10.00 -12.47
C VAL A 92 -2.66 8.93 -12.29
N ARG A 93 -2.49 8.44 -11.06
CA ARG A 93 -1.44 7.47 -10.72
C ARG A 93 -1.82 6.66 -9.48
N VAL A 94 -1.49 5.37 -9.53
CA VAL A 94 -1.44 4.48 -8.37
C VAL A 94 0.04 4.31 -7.96
N ILE A 95 0.32 4.47 -6.68
CA ILE A 95 1.63 4.27 -6.06
C ILE A 95 1.50 3.08 -5.14
N ASP A 96 2.48 2.18 -5.20
CA ASP A 96 2.56 1.01 -4.34
C ASP A 96 3.93 0.99 -3.68
N ASP A 97 3.98 1.39 -2.42
CA ASP A 97 5.21 1.46 -1.64
C ASP A 97 5.51 0.13 -0.91
N ALA A 98 4.77 -0.96 -1.18
CA ALA A 98 4.90 -2.22 -0.44
C ALA A 98 6.32 -2.80 -0.52
N GLU A 99 6.98 -2.67 -1.67
CA GLU A 99 8.37 -3.09 -1.87
C GLU A 99 9.37 -2.24 -1.08
N LEU A 100 9.02 -1.02 -0.71
CA LEU A 100 9.87 -0.09 0.03
C LEU A 100 9.68 -0.18 1.55
N ARG A 101 8.72 -1.00 2.01
CA ARG A 101 8.37 -1.11 3.44
C ARG A 101 9.55 -1.62 4.27
N GLU A 102 10.22 -2.68 3.84
CA GLU A 102 11.38 -3.24 4.54
C GLU A 102 12.50 -2.20 4.65
N SER A 103 12.87 -1.55 3.54
CA SER A 103 13.91 -0.51 3.52
C SER A 103 13.59 0.68 4.43
N ARG A 104 12.31 1.06 4.55
CA ARG A 104 11.88 2.15 5.44
C ARG A 104 12.04 1.79 6.91
N LEU A 105 11.78 0.54 7.28
CA LEU A 105 11.95 0.05 8.65
C LEU A 105 13.43 0.01 9.02
N THR A 106 14.29 -0.53 8.15
CA THR A 106 15.74 -0.57 8.38
C THR A 106 16.35 0.82 8.54
N ALA A 107 15.97 1.79 7.69
CA ALA A 107 16.46 3.16 7.82
C ALA A 107 16.04 3.84 9.14
N TRP A 108 14.90 3.44 9.70
CA TRP A 108 14.43 3.91 11.01
C TRP A 108 15.21 3.26 12.15
N GLU A 109 15.46 1.95 12.09
CA GLU A 109 16.27 1.22 13.07
C GLU A 109 17.69 1.79 13.12
N GLU A 110 18.33 2.01 11.97
CA GLU A 110 19.66 2.64 11.88
C GLU A 110 19.68 4.05 12.46
N ALA A 111 18.61 4.83 12.28
CA ALA A 111 18.51 6.16 12.86
C ALA A 111 18.38 6.10 14.40
N PHE A 112 17.63 5.14 14.94
CA PHE A 112 17.53 4.92 16.39
C PHE A 112 18.86 4.48 16.99
N ASP A 113 19.57 3.55 16.35
CA ASP A 113 20.90 3.10 16.79
C ASP A 113 21.89 4.28 16.87
N LEU A 114 21.83 5.21 15.91
CA LEU A 114 22.65 6.41 15.91
C LEU A 114 22.39 7.29 17.14
N PHE A 115 21.12 7.47 17.53
CA PHE A 115 20.76 8.25 18.73
C PHE A 115 21.18 7.57 20.04
N GLU A 116 21.13 6.23 20.14
CA GLU A 116 21.62 5.51 21.33
C GLU A 116 23.14 5.61 21.49
N THR A 117 23.90 5.74 20.40
CA THR A 117 25.36 5.88 20.46
C THR A 117 25.86 7.28 20.82
N GLU A 118 25.01 8.32 20.79
CA GLU A 118 25.38 9.69 21.19
C GLU A 118 25.19 9.99 22.69
N GLU A 119 24.57 9.10 23.48
CA GLU A 119 24.32 9.30 24.92
C GLU A 119 25.43 8.73 25.84
N THR A 120 26.65 8.51 25.33
CA THR A 120 27.80 8.19 26.20
C THR A 120 29.08 8.87 25.75
N ASP A 121 29.00 10.18 25.52
CA ASP A 121 30.16 11.07 25.68
C ASP A 121 29.95 12.01 26.89
N GLU A 122 29.42 11.44 27.98
CA GLU A 122 29.47 11.99 29.34
C GLU A 122 30.91 11.89 29.89
N ALA A 123 31.85 12.57 29.22
CA ALA A 123 33.19 12.86 29.74
C ALA A 123 33.65 14.28 29.39
N ALA A 124 32.75 15.16 28.93
CA ALA A 124 33.03 16.58 28.83
C ALA A 124 32.76 17.26 30.18
N GLU A 125 33.84 17.55 30.91
CA GLU A 125 33.81 18.25 32.21
C GLU A 125 32.88 19.48 32.18
N PRO A 126 32.08 19.72 33.24
CA PRO A 126 31.20 20.88 33.28
C PRO A 126 32.06 22.15 33.27
N MET A 127 32.03 22.87 32.14
CA MET A 127 32.73 24.13 31.96
C MET A 127 32.18 25.14 32.98
N ARG A 128 32.92 25.32 34.09
CA ARG A 128 32.62 26.34 35.09
C ARG A 128 32.69 27.72 34.42
N LEU A 129 31.54 28.32 34.18
CA LEU A 129 31.43 29.75 33.94
C LEU A 129 31.88 30.47 35.21
N VAL A 130 33.09 31.04 35.17
CA VAL A 130 33.59 31.94 36.20
C VAL A 130 32.89 33.29 36.01
N ALA A 131 32.23 33.76 37.08
CA ALA A 131 31.53 35.04 37.16
C ALA A 131 32.49 36.23 37.29
#